data_AF-A0A1Y3N7V8-F1
#
_entry.id   AF-A0A1Y3N7V8-F1
#
_cell.length_a   1.000
_cell.length_b   1.000
_cell.length_c   1.000
_cell.angle_alpha   90.00
_cell.angle_beta   90.00
_cell.angle_gamma   90.00
#
_symmetry.space_group_name_H-M   'P 1'
#
loop_
_entity.id
_entity.type
_entity.pdbx_description
1 polymer ?
#
loop_
_entity_poly.entity_id
_entity_poly.type
_entity_poly.pdbx_seq_one_letter_code
_entity_poly.pdbx_strand_id
1 'polypeptide(L)'
;MKFLSLLIFLAIHAYTALARYDVYFGSNFHMYIDSLQAVEVRDCRFNSSEVVYCEALIPGYYPCSIYDDRSFCMNSYALGGSFYIGYRLRFDLTLKGYTEKCRESFKSTSHFKDNYLMNERGANGNLIDLKNDCINLKLPDTFYPSKKHFKFITKNNCVFYGYINKVTATKI
;
A
#
# COMPACT_ATOMS: atom_id res chain seq x y z
N MET A 1 8.83 49.06 1.86
CA MET A 1 9.55 47.80 2.20
C MET A 1 8.72 46.75 2.95
N LYS A 2 7.66 47.09 3.72
CA LYS A 2 6.87 46.10 4.48
C LYS A 2 5.95 45.19 3.63
N PHE A 3 5.46 45.67 2.49
CA PHE A 3 4.52 44.92 1.64
C PHE A 3 5.17 43.76 0.88
N LEU A 4 6.42 43.94 0.42
CA LEU A 4 7.16 42.90 -0.30
C LEU A 4 7.51 41.72 0.61
N SER A 5 7.93 41.98 1.86
CA SER A 5 8.16 40.91 2.84
C SER A 5 6.88 40.14 3.16
N LEU A 6 5.73 40.81 3.29
CA LEU A 6 4.45 40.15 3.54
C LEU A 6 4.04 39.22 2.38
N LEU A 7 4.22 39.68 1.14
CA LEU A 7 3.95 38.90 -0.07
C LEU A 7 4.87 37.68 -0.18
N ILE A 8 6.15 37.83 0.16
CA ILE A 8 7.11 36.71 0.18
C ILE A 8 6.68 35.68 1.25
N PHE A 9 6.29 36.11 2.46
CA PHE A 9 5.82 35.20 3.50
C PHE A 9 4.53 34.47 3.11
N LEU A 10 3.58 35.16 2.47
CA LEU A 10 2.34 34.56 1.96
C LEU A 10 2.61 33.58 0.82
N ALA A 11 3.51 33.91 -0.10
CA ALA A 11 3.90 33.03 -1.20
C ALA A 11 4.59 31.76 -0.68
N ILE A 12 5.48 31.89 0.30
CA ILE A 12 6.13 30.75 0.96
C ILE A 12 5.07 29.89 1.67
N HIS A 13 4.14 30.48 2.43
CA HIS A 13 3.07 29.73 3.12
C HIS A 13 2.12 29.04 2.13
N ALA A 14 1.76 29.69 1.03
CA ALA A 14 0.92 29.09 -0.01
C ALA A 14 1.65 27.93 -0.71
N TYR A 15 2.94 28.12 -1.01
CA TYR A 15 3.77 27.09 -1.63
C TYR A 15 3.98 25.89 -0.69
N THR A 16 4.25 26.11 0.60
CA THR A 16 4.35 25.01 1.56
C THR A 16 3.01 24.36 1.82
N ALA A 17 1.89 25.09 1.83
CA ALA A 17 0.54 24.53 1.92
C ALA A 17 0.21 23.59 0.74
N LEU A 18 0.72 23.90 -0.45
CA LEU A 18 0.54 23.13 -1.69
C LEU A 18 1.66 22.13 -2.00
N ALA A 19 2.71 22.09 -1.18
CA ALA A 19 3.85 21.21 -1.42
C ALA A 19 3.39 19.76 -1.46
N ARG A 20 3.56 19.12 -2.62
CA ARG A 20 3.30 17.70 -2.79
C ARG A 20 4.28 16.92 -1.93
N TYR A 21 3.76 16.16 -0.98
CA TYR A 21 4.53 15.17 -0.23
C TYR A 21 4.17 13.77 -0.74
N ASP A 22 5.19 12.93 -0.88
CA ASP A 22 5.10 11.49 -1.04
C ASP A 22 5.88 10.86 0.11
N VAL A 23 5.17 10.11 0.97
CA VAL A 23 5.74 9.53 2.19
C VAL A 23 5.77 8.03 2.01
N TYR A 24 6.98 7.49 1.84
CA TYR A 24 7.20 6.06 1.67
C TYR A 24 7.16 5.32 3.01
N PHE A 25 6.62 4.11 2.99
CA PHE A 25 6.61 3.19 4.14
C PHE A 25 6.75 1.74 3.68
N GLY A 26 7.31 0.90 4.56
CA GLY A 26 7.31 -0.54 4.36
C GLY A 26 5.90 -1.11 4.51
N SER A 27 5.52 -2.07 3.67
CA SER A 27 4.26 -2.80 3.83
C SER A 27 4.40 -3.77 5.00
N ASN A 28 4.01 -3.33 6.19
CA ASN A 28 3.87 -4.21 7.35
C ASN A 28 2.57 -5.04 7.30
N PHE A 29 2.05 -5.29 6.09
CA PHE A 29 0.81 -6.01 5.87
C PHE A 29 0.98 -7.03 4.76
N HIS A 30 0.33 -8.18 4.93
CA HIS A 30 0.42 -9.29 4.01
C HIS A 30 -0.85 -9.36 3.15
N MET A 31 -0.65 -9.62 1.87
CA MET A 31 -1.68 -10.08 0.95
C MET A 31 -1.48 -11.59 0.80
N TYR A 32 -2.27 -12.38 1.51
CA TYR A 32 -2.16 -13.84 1.42
C TYR A 32 -2.93 -14.35 0.20
N ILE A 33 -2.23 -15.16 -0.59
CA ILE A 33 -2.77 -15.97 -1.67
C ILE A 33 -3.50 -17.17 -1.07
N ASP A 34 -2.87 -17.83 -0.09
CA ASP A 34 -3.45 -18.90 0.72
C ASP A 34 -2.78 -18.93 2.11
N SER A 35 -2.96 -20.02 2.88
CA SER A 35 -2.37 -20.15 4.22
C SER A 35 -0.83 -20.23 4.24
N LEU A 36 -0.19 -20.41 3.09
CA LEU A 36 1.25 -20.67 2.95
C LEU A 36 1.96 -19.68 2.02
N GLN A 37 1.24 -18.95 1.18
CA GLN A 37 1.78 -18.05 0.17
C GLN A 37 1.27 -16.63 0.37
N ALA A 38 2.20 -15.67 0.33
CA ALA A 38 1.91 -14.25 0.37
C ALA A 38 2.45 -13.57 -0.89
N VAL A 39 1.67 -12.62 -1.41
CA VAL A 39 2.12 -11.64 -2.39
C VAL A 39 3.14 -10.73 -1.71
N GLU A 40 4.27 -10.48 -2.38
CA GLU A 40 5.21 -9.46 -1.96
C GLU A 40 4.59 -8.09 -2.26
N VAL A 41 4.31 -7.32 -1.21
CA VAL A 41 3.92 -5.92 -1.35
C VAL A 41 5.14 -5.06 -1.05
N ARG A 42 5.37 -4.01 -1.83
CA ARG A 42 6.51 -3.11 -1.66
C ARG A 42 6.22 -1.71 -2.19
N ASP A 43 7.19 -0.82 -2.03
CA ASP A 43 7.18 0.55 -2.57
C ASP A 43 5.91 1.33 -2.22
N CYS A 44 5.39 1.10 -1.01
CA CYS A 44 4.18 1.77 -0.56
C CYS A 44 4.45 3.24 -0.26
N ARG A 45 3.56 4.12 -0.72
CA ARG A 45 3.61 5.57 -0.48
C ARG A 45 2.23 6.15 -0.22
N PHE A 46 2.15 7.07 0.73
CA PHE A 46 0.99 7.93 0.96
C PHE A 46 1.31 9.33 0.41
N ASN A 47 0.41 9.91 -0.38
CA ASN A 47 0.68 11.17 -1.04
C ASN A 47 -0.25 12.32 -0.61
N SER A 48 0.07 13.52 -1.09
CA SER A 48 -0.74 14.74 -0.87
C SER A 48 -2.17 14.69 -1.42
N SER A 49 -2.50 13.72 -2.27
CA SER A 49 -3.88 13.46 -2.71
C SER A 49 -4.62 12.49 -1.79
N GLU A 50 -4.04 12.15 -0.63
CA GLU A 50 -4.63 11.28 0.39
C GLU A 50 -4.86 9.83 -0.09
N VAL A 51 -4.07 9.42 -1.08
CA VAL A 51 -4.11 8.09 -1.70
C VAL A 51 -2.88 7.31 -1.27
N VAL A 52 -3.03 5.99 -1.05
CA VAL A 52 -1.90 5.07 -0.94
C VAL A 52 -1.67 4.38 -2.27
N TYR A 53 -0.41 4.31 -2.70
CA TYR A 53 0.04 3.46 -3.79
C TYR A 53 0.99 2.40 -3.24
N CYS A 54 0.93 1.18 -3.76
CA CYS A 54 1.92 0.13 -3.50
C CYS A 54 2.16 -0.66 -4.78
N GLU A 55 3.24 -1.42 -4.83
CA GLU A 55 3.45 -2.48 -5.82
C GLU A 55 3.19 -3.84 -5.18
N ALA A 56 2.56 -4.73 -5.93
CA ALA A 56 2.28 -6.11 -5.55
C ALA A 56 2.90 -7.03 -6.59
N LEU A 57 3.79 -7.92 -6.17
CA LEU A 57 4.42 -8.93 -7.02
C LEU A 57 3.82 -10.29 -6.71
N ILE A 58 3.03 -10.80 -7.65
CA ILE A 58 2.53 -12.16 -7.59
C ILE A 58 3.61 -13.07 -8.18
N PRO A 59 4.15 -14.01 -7.41
CA PRO A 59 5.08 -14.96 -7.97
C PRO A 59 4.37 -15.91 -8.93
N GLY A 60 4.92 -16.03 -10.13
CA GLY A 60 4.48 -16.97 -11.16
C GLY A 60 4.95 -18.39 -10.86
N TYR A 61 4.44 -18.99 -9.78
CA TYR A 61 4.64 -20.41 -9.52
C TYR A 61 3.46 -21.20 -10.09
N TYR A 62 3.74 -22.25 -10.86
CA TYR A 62 2.70 -23.21 -11.25
C TYR A 62 2.34 -24.03 -10.01
N PRO A 63 1.09 -24.00 -9.52
CA PRO A 63 0.72 -24.81 -8.39
C PRO A 63 0.90 -26.28 -8.78
N CYS A 64 1.65 -27.04 -7.96
CA CYS A 64 1.85 -28.47 -8.19
C CYS A 64 0.53 -29.26 -8.21
N SER A 65 -0.58 -28.66 -7.76
CA SER A 65 -1.90 -29.28 -7.69
C SER A 65 -2.51 -29.63 -9.06
N ILE A 66 -1.91 -29.17 -10.16
CA ILE A 66 -2.32 -29.58 -11.53
C ILE A 66 -1.63 -30.90 -11.93
N TYR A 67 -0.62 -31.35 -11.19
CA TYR A 67 0.15 -32.55 -11.47
C TYR A 67 0.02 -33.54 -10.31
N ASP A 68 -0.41 -34.77 -10.59
CA ASP A 68 -0.50 -35.84 -9.57
C ASP A 68 0.87 -36.20 -8.96
N ASP A 69 1.96 -35.90 -9.67
CA ASP A 69 3.32 -36.25 -9.28
C ASP A 69 4.10 -35.03 -8.77
N ARG A 70 4.37 -35.01 -7.46
CA ARG A 70 5.15 -33.94 -6.78
C ARG A 70 6.58 -33.82 -7.30
N SER A 71 7.15 -34.88 -7.89
CA SER A 71 8.54 -34.90 -8.38
C SER A 71 8.72 -34.05 -9.65
N PHE A 72 7.71 -34.01 -10.53
CA PHE A 72 7.69 -33.14 -11.70
C PHE A 72 7.64 -31.66 -11.32
N CYS A 73 6.94 -31.35 -10.22
CA CYS A 73 6.84 -30.00 -9.74
C CYS A 73 8.21 -29.45 -9.27
N MET A 74 8.95 -30.22 -8.47
CA MET A 74 10.31 -29.84 -8.05
C MET A 74 11.26 -29.61 -9.23
N ASN A 75 11.17 -30.40 -10.30
CA ASN A 75 11.96 -30.20 -11.51
C ASN A 75 11.52 -28.97 -12.33
N SER A 76 10.23 -28.63 -12.36
CA SER A 76 9.77 -27.40 -13.01
C SER A 76 10.25 -26.13 -12.30
N TYR A 77 10.41 -26.14 -10.97
CA TYR A 77 11.06 -25.05 -10.21
C TYR A 77 12.54 -24.89 -10.56
N ALA A 78 13.24 -25.99 -10.90
CA ALA A 78 14.65 -25.97 -11.26
C ALA A 78 14.91 -25.55 -12.71
N LEU A 79 13.93 -25.69 -13.60
CA LEU A 79 14.07 -25.48 -15.05
C LEU A 79 13.38 -24.21 -15.59
N GLY A 80 12.31 -23.74 -14.94
CA GLY A 80 11.60 -22.51 -15.30
C GLY A 80 11.85 -21.45 -14.26
N GLY A 81 12.69 -20.46 -14.57
CA GLY A 81 13.08 -19.40 -13.63
C GLY A 81 11.86 -18.71 -12.96
N SER A 82 12.04 -18.27 -11.73
CA SER A 82 11.04 -17.49 -11.01
C SER A 82 10.74 -16.20 -11.77
N PHE A 83 9.53 -16.05 -12.31
CA PHE A 83 9.04 -14.79 -12.84
C PHE A 83 7.96 -14.23 -11.92
N TYR A 84 7.81 -12.90 -11.93
CA TYR A 84 6.80 -12.20 -11.15
C TYR A 84 5.86 -11.47 -12.08
N ILE A 85 4.57 -11.46 -11.75
CA ILE A 85 3.60 -10.58 -12.38
C ILE A 85 3.36 -9.42 -11.42
N GLY A 86 3.73 -8.22 -11.86
CA GLY A 86 3.59 -7.01 -11.07
C GLY A 86 2.22 -6.36 -11.26
N TYR A 87 1.73 -5.77 -10.18
CA TYR A 87 0.57 -4.89 -10.18
C TYR A 87 0.88 -3.62 -9.37
N ARG A 88 0.42 -2.48 -9.87
CA ARG A 88 0.30 -1.26 -9.08
C ARG A 88 -1.06 -1.24 -8.39
N LEU A 89 -1.04 -1.14 -7.07
CA LEU A 89 -2.23 -1.00 -6.23
C LEU A 89 -2.44 0.48 -5.90
N ARG A 90 -3.68 0.96 -6.07
CA ARG A 90 -4.14 2.29 -5.67
C ARG A 90 -5.27 2.15 -4.66
N PHE A 91 -5.04 2.60 -3.44
CA PHE A 91 -6.00 2.54 -2.34
C PHE A 91 -6.66 3.91 -2.19
N ASP A 92 -7.95 3.97 -2.46
CA ASP A 92 -8.76 5.14 -2.12
C ASP A 92 -9.21 5.04 -0.67
N LEU A 93 -8.89 6.11 0.08
CA LEU A 93 -9.08 6.15 1.52
C LEU A 93 -10.10 7.21 1.92
N THR A 94 -10.86 6.93 2.97
CA THR A 94 -11.54 7.96 3.77
C THR A 94 -10.69 8.21 5.01
N LEU A 95 -10.16 9.43 5.16
CA LEU A 95 -9.32 9.76 6.30
C LEU A 95 -10.15 10.15 7.54
N LYS A 96 -9.69 9.71 8.71
CA LYS A 96 -10.23 10.09 10.02
C LYS A 96 -9.10 10.53 10.94
N GLY A 97 -9.27 11.70 11.57
CA GLY A 97 -8.26 12.28 12.45
C GLY A 97 -7.04 12.84 11.71
N TYR A 98 -7.11 12.99 10.39
CA TYR A 98 -6.07 13.67 9.63
C TYR A 98 -6.18 15.18 9.86
N THR A 99 -5.16 15.76 10.48
CA THR A 99 -5.13 17.18 10.90
C THR A 99 -4.01 17.94 10.22
N GLU A 100 -4.03 19.27 10.30
CA GLU A 100 -2.93 20.12 9.82
C GLU A 100 -1.58 19.71 10.44
N LYS A 101 -1.58 19.32 11.72
CA LYS A 101 -0.38 18.81 12.40
C LYS A 101 0.18 17.56 11.72
N CYS A 102 -0.68 16.65 11.25
CA CYS A 102 -0.24 15.46 10.52
C CYS A 102 0.37 15.87 9.16
N ARG A 103 -0.25 16.82 8.44
CA ARG A 103 0.25 17.36 7.18
C ARG A 103 1.64 17.99 7.33
N GLU A 104 1.81 18.87 8.32
CA GLU A 104 3.08 19.51 8.63
C GLU A 104 4.16 18.51 9.09
N SER A 105 3.76 17.45 9.79
CA SER A 105 4.68 16.36 10.10
C SER A 105 5.25 15.71 8.84
N PHE A 106 4.47 15.57 7.77
CA PHE A 106 4.98 14.99 6.53
C PHE A 106 5.90 15.92 5.78
N LYS A 107 5.56 17.21 5.69
CA LYS A 107 6.43 18.21 5.05
C LYS A 107 7.80 18.29 5.72
N SER A 108 7.86 18.12 7.04
CA SER A 108 9.11 18.22 7.80
C SER A 108 9.90 16.90 7.86
N THR A 109 9.24 15.75 7.87
CA THR A 109 9.91 14.46 8.14
C THR A 109 9.93 13.50 6.98
N SER A 110 9.01 13.63 6.00
CA SER A 110 8.85 12.72 4.85
C SER A 110 8.82 11.22 5.18
N HIS A 111 8.54 10.85 6.43
CA HIS A 111 8.55 9.46 6.89
C HIS A 111 7.44 9.19 7.90
N PHE A 112 6.90 7.97 7.86
CA PHE A 112 6.13 7.44 8.96
C PHE A 112 7.05 6.96 10.09
N LYS A 113 6.55 7.02 11.32
CA LYS A 113 7.12 6.27 12.44
C LYS A 113 6.73 4.80 12.31
N ASP A 114 5.43 4.56 12.16
CA ASP A 114 4.84 3.23 12.01
C ASP A 114 3.60 3.28 11.09
N ASN A 115 3.31 2.15 10.45
CA ASN A 115 2.09 1.92 9.67
C ASN A 115 1.58 0.50 9.93
N TYR A 116 0.26 0.35 10.08
CA TYR A 116 -0.40 -0.93 10.28
C TYR A 116 -1.65 -1.04 9.40
N LEU A 117 -1.83 -2.18 8.74
CA LEU A 117 -3.13 -2.54 8.15
C LEU A 117 -3.94 -3.32 9.19
N MET A 118 -5.06 -2.74 9.59
CA MET A 118 -5.90 -3.26 10.66
C MET A 118 -7.27 -3.66 10.11
N ASN A 119 -7.85 -4.70 10.70
CA ASN A 119 -9.30 -4.94 10.60
C ASN A 119 -10.06 -4.11 11.65
N GLU A 120 -11.39 -4.12 11.60
CA GLU A 120 -12.24 -3.46 12.61
C GLU A 120 -11.95 -3.86 14.07
N ARG A 121 -11.43 -5.06 14.31
CA ARG A 121 -11.07 -5.55 15.65
C ARG A 121 -9.67 -5.13 16.09
N GLY A 122 -8.96 -4.35 15.28
CA GLY A 122 -7.61 -3.87 15.56
C GLY A 122 -6.51 -4.93 15.38
N ALA A 123 -6.84 -6.09 14.80
CA ALA A 123 -5.83 -7.12 14.50
C ALA A 123 -5.23 -6.90 13.12
N ASN A 124 -3.96 -7.25 12.96
CA ASN A 124 -3.31 -7.35 11.66
C ASN A 124 -4.12 -8.33 10.80
N GLY A 125 -4.52 -7.90 9.62
CA GLY A 125 -5.42 -8.68 8.79
C GLY A 125 -4.94 -8.75 7.36
N ASN A 126 -5.21 -9.89 6.72
CA ASN A 126 -5.06 -10.03 5.27
C ASN A 126 -5.90 -8.98 4.54
N LEU A 127 -5.35 -8.33 3.51
CA LEU A 127 -6.09 -7.35 2.71
C LEU A 127 -7.23 -8.01 1.93
N ILE A 128 -6.95 -9.11 1.23
CA ILE A 128 -7.90 -9.85 0.39
C ILE A 128 -7.45 -11.32 0.30
N ASP A 129 -8.42 -12.24 0.24
CA ASP A 129 -8.18 -13.65 -0.06
C ASP A 129 -8.12 -13.84 -1.58
N LEU A 130 -6.97 -14.28 -2.10
CA LEU A 130 -6.70 -14.44 -3.55
C LEU A 130 -6.57 -15.92 -3.95
N LYS A 131 -7.09 -16.85 -3.14
CA LYS A 131 -6.85 -18.30 -3.33
C LYS A 131 -7.15 -18.81 -4.74
N ASN A 132 -8.24 -18.34 -5.35
CA ASN A 132 -8.61 -18.75 -6.72
C ASN A 132 -7.95 -17.87 -7.80
N ASP A 133 -7.64 -16.62 -7.50
CA ASP A 133 -7.14 -15.65 -8.47
C ASP A 133 -5.64 -15.82 -8.75
N CYS A 134 -4.87 -16.33 -7.78
CA CYS A 134 -3.45 -16.62 -7.98
C CYS A 134 -3.19 -17.84 -8.89
N ILE A 135 -4.10 -18.83 -8.93
CA ILE A 135 -4.04 -19.91 -9.95
C ILE A 135 -4.02 -19.30 -11.36
N ASN A 136 -4.74 -18.19 -11.54
CA ASN A 136 -4.84 -17.46 -12.80
C ASN A 136 -3.83 -16.31 -12.90
N LEU A 137 -2.94 -16.16 -11.90
CA LEU A 137 -1.97 -15.08 -11.78
C LEU A 137 -2.57 -13.69 -11.99
N LYS A 138 -3.80 -13.50 -11.51
CA LYS A 138 -4.59 -12.30 -11.75
C LYS A 138 -4.97 -11.62 -10.45
N LEU A 139 -4.99 -10.29 -10.45
CA LEU A 139 -5.74 -9.51 -9.47
C LEU A 139 -7.00 -8.95 -10.14
N PRO A 140 -8.12 -8.86 -9.42
CA PRO A 140 -9.26 -8.09 -9.92
C PRO A 140 -8.86 -6.62 -10.07
N ASP A 141 -9.24 -6.02 -11.21
CA ASP A 141 -8.89 -4.62 -11.53
C ASP A 141 -9.39 -3.64 -10.46
N THR A 142 -10.49 -3.96 -9.79
CA THR A 142 -10.98 -3.23 -8.62
C THR A 142 -11.64 -4.17 -7.62
N PHE A 143 -11.35 -3.98 -6.34
CA PHE A 143 -11.93 -4.74 -5.24
C PHE A 143 -12.15 -3.88 -3.98
N TYR A 144 -12.98 -4.38 -3.07
CA TYR A 144 -13.47 -3.66 -1.89
C TYR A 144 -13.13 -4.47 -0.63
N PRO A 145 -11.94 -4.27 -0.04
CA PRO A 145 -11.54 -5.00 1.15
C PRO A 145 -12.38 -4.54 2.35
N SER A 146 -13.43 -5.31 2.63
CA SER A 146 -14.41 -5.00 3.67
C SER A 146 -13.72 -4.85 5.03
N LYS A 147 -14.01 -3.75 5.72
CA LYS A 147 -13.64 -3.52 7.14
C LYS A 147 -12.14 -3.44 7.40
N LYS A 148 -11.36 -2.95 6.42
CA LYS A 148 -9.92 -2.74 6.52
C LYS A 148 -9.56 -1.26 6.53
N HIS A 149 -8.54 -0.90 7.30
CA HIS A 149 -8.04 0.46 7.35
C HIS A 149 -6.56 0.50 7.69
N PHE A 150 -5.87 1.52 7.19
CA PHE A 150 -4.53 1.85 7.64
C PHE A 150 -4.59 2.68 8.91
N LYS A 151 -3.74 2.35 9.88
CA LYS A 151 -3.37 3.25 10.98
C LYS A 151 -2.00 3.81 10.69
N PHE A 152 -1.94 5.14 10.59
CA PHE A 152 -0.71 5.86 10.33
C PHE A 152 -0.23 6.57 11.58
N ILE A 153 1.06 6.43 11.88
CA ILE A 153 1.73 7.16 12.96
C ILE A 153 2.89 7.92 12.35
N THR A 154 2.82 9.25 12.40
CA THR A 154 3.89 10.13 11.90
C THR A 154 5.07 10.20 12.89
N LYS A 155 6.24 10.67 12.44
CA LYS A 155 7.41 10.89 13.32
C LYS A 155 7.12 11.86 14.48
N ASN A 156 6.24 12.83 14.28
CA ASN A 156 5.82 13.77 15.32
C ASN A 156 4.60 13.29 16.14
N ASN A 157 4.37 11.97 16.16
CA ASN A 157 3.32 11.29 16.90
C ASN A 157 1.88 11.75 16.58
N CYS A 158 1.64 12.35 15.41
CA CYS A 158 0.29 12.50 14.88
C CYS A 158 -0.22 11.12 14.43
N VAL A 159 -1.43 10.75 14.87
CA VAL A 159 -2.08 9.48 14.55
C VAL A 159 -3.35 9.74 13.76
N PHE A 160 -3.52 9.06 12.64
CA PHE A 160 -4.74 9.13 11.84
C PHE A 160 -5.00 7.79 11.16
N TYR A 161 -6.21 7.65 10.63
CA TYR A 161 -6.70 6.41 10.04
C TYR A 161 -7.14 6.64 8.60
N GLY A 162 -6.83 5.70 7.71
CA GLY A 162 -7.32 5.68 6.33
C GLY A 162 -8.18 4.45 6.10
N TYR A 163 -9.50 4.62 6.13
CA TYR A 163 -10.45 3.54 5.86
C TYR A 163 -10.48 3.25 4.37
N ILE A 164 -10.26 1.99 3.99
CA ILE A 164 -10.12 1.63 2.57
C ILE A 164 -11.50 1.55 1.95
N ASN A 165 -11.79 2.46 1.02
CA ASN A 165 -13.03 2.48 0.28
C ASN A 165 -12.98 1.48 -0.87
N LYS A 166 -11.90 1.53 -1.66
CA LYS A 166 -11.64 0.63 -2.78
C LYS A 166 -10.16 0.51 -3.06
N VAL A 167 -9.78 -0.58 -3.70
CA VAL A 167 -8.44 -0.80 -4.24
C VAL A 167 -8.57 -1.04 -5.73
N THR A 168 -7.80 -0.31 -6.53
CA THR A 168 -7.66 -0.54 -7.96
C THR A 168 -6.29 -1.17 -8.22
N ALA A 169 -6.25 -2.27 -8.98
CA ALA A 169 -5.04 -2.93 -9.40
C ALA A 169 -4.81 -2.71 -10.90
N THR A 170 -3.58 -2.38 -11.28
CA THR A 170 -3.19 -2.21 -12.69
C THR A 170 -1.92 -3.01 -12.94
N LYS A 171 -1.96 -3.96 -13.86
CA LYS A 171 -0.78 -4.76 -14.23
C LYS A 171 0.34 -3.86 -14.75
N ILE A 172 1.58 -4.15 -14.36
CA ILE A 172 2.81 -3.43 -14.78
C ILE A 172 3.79 -4.36 -15.49
#